data_AF-A0A521Z6B0-F1
#
_entry.id   AF-A0A521Z6B0-F1
#
_cell.length_a   1.000
_cell.length_b   1.000
_cell.length_c   1.000
_cell.angle_alpha   90.00
_cell.angle_beta   90.00
_cell.angle_gamma   90.00
#
_symmetry.space_group_name_H-M   'P 1'
#
loop_
_entity.id
_entity.type
_entity.pdbx_description
1 polymer ?
#
loop_
_entity_poly.entity_id
_entity_poly.type
_entity_poly.pdbx_seq_one_letter_code
_entity_poly.pdbx_strand_id
1 'polypeptide(L)'
;MNATPAADLAQSLALTREPLPASTKVYLDGALHPQLRVPMREVRLSNGEVVSLYDTSGPYTDPAAGIDVTRGLAGARAHWVEARGDTETYAGRAPQAIDDGLRSDPATQGKLQQLREQARALQRTPRRAKAGANVTQMHYARRGIVTPEMEFVAVRENGKREWMADYLADAERAGRLKGQPLGARIPETITPEFVRDEVARGRAIIPANINHPELEPMAIGRNFRVKVNANIGNSAVTSSIEEEVDKLVWATRWGADTVMDLSTGRNIHTTRDWILRNSPVPIGTVPIYQALEKVGGVAEDLTWAIFRDTLVEQAEQGVDYFTIHAGVRLPFIPLTARRRTGIVS
;
A
#
# COMPACT_ATOMS: atom_id res chain seq x y z
N MET A 1 14.41 -0.95 35.90
CA MET A 1 14.79 -2.00 34.94
C MET A 1 14.16 -1.59 33.63
N ASN A 2 14.95 -1.02 32.71
CA ASN A 2 14.41 -0.56 31.43
C ASN A 2 14.13 -1.79 30.56
N ALA A 3 12.93 -1.84 29.98
CA ALA A 3 12.54 -2.87 29.03
C ALA A 3 13.52 -2.88 27.85
N THR A 4 13.75 -4.05 27.27
CA THR A 4 14.54 -4.18 26.04
C THR A 4 13.73 -3.66 24.85
N PRO A 5 14.35 -3.10 23.79
CA PRO A 5 13.63 -2.56 22.62
C PRO A 5 12.62 -3.53 21.98
N ALA A 6 12.91 -4.83 22.02
CA ALA A 6 12.01 -5.88 21.54
C ALA A 6 10.74 -6.06 22.42
N ALA A 7 10.85 -5.83 23.73
CA ALA A 7 9.72 -5.89 24.66
C ALA A 7 8.80 -4.67 24.50
N ASP A 8 9.35 -3.49 24.25
CA ASP A 8 8.58 -2.27 23.97
C ASP A 8 7.80 -2.37 22.63
N LEU A 9 8.39 -2.95 21.58
CA LEU A 9 7.66 -3.18 20.33
C LEU A 9 6.51 -4.17 20.51
N ALA A 10 6.75 -5.30 21.18
CA ALA A 10 5.71 -6.30 21.41
C ALA A 10 4.53 -5.69 22.20
N GLN A 11 4.82 -4.78 23.13
CA GLN A 11 3.81 -4.04 23.88
C GLN A 11 3.09 -2.99 23.02
N SER A 12 3.81 -2.22 22.20
CA SER A 12 3.19 -1.25 21.28
C SER A 12 2.29 -1.96 20.27
N LEU A 13 2.79 -3.01 19.61
CA LEU A 13 2.01 -3.82 18.68
C LEU A 13 0.82 -4.50 19.36
N ALA A 14 0.93 -4.92 20.62
CA ALA A 14 -0.21 -5.46 21.36
C ALA A 14 -1.34 -4.41 21.51
N LEU A 15 -0.98 -3.16 21.84
CA LEU A 15 -1.94 -2.05 21.98
C LEU A 15 -2.53 -1.61 20.63
N THR A 16 -1.70 -1.56 19.58
CA THR A 16 -2.15 -1.14 18.24
C THR A 16 -2.99 -2.21 17.53
N ARG A 17 -3.05 -3.43 18.08
CA ARG A 17 -3.85 -4.57 17.59
C ARG A 17 -5.17 -4.80 18.32
N GLU A 18 -5.47 -4.07 19.40
CA GLU A 18 -6.79 -4.18 20.03
C GLU A 18 -7.88 -3.74 19.04
N PRO A 19 -9.07 -4.36 19.03
CA PRO A 19 -10.20 -3.85 18.24
C PRO A 19 -10.44 -2.36 18.53
N LEU A 20 -10.83 -1.60 17.50
CA LEU A 20 -11.20 -0.20 17.72
C LEU A 20 -12.38 -0.12 18.71
N PRO A 21 -12.42 0.87 19.63
CA PRO A 21 -13.48 0.96 20.63
C PRO A 21 -14.88 0.87 20.03
N ALA A 22 -15.74 0.06 20.66
CA ALA A 22 -17.12 -0.21 20.22
C ALA A 22 -17.26 -0.67 18.75
N SER A 23 -16.17 -1.11 18.13
CA SER A 23 -16.14 -1.56 16.74
C SER A 23 -15.82 -3.04 16.64
N THR A 24 -16.31 -3.71 15.60
CA THR A 24 -15.97 -5.10 15.28
C THR A 24 -15.62 -5.20 13.80
N LYS A 25 -14.53 -5.90 13.48
CA LYS A 25 -14.17 -6.23 12.10
C LYS A 25 -15.24 -7.14 11.51
N VAL A 26 -15.72 -6.81 10.31
CA VAL A 26 -16.61 -7.67 9.53
C VAL A 26 -16.10 -7.76 8.10
N TYR A 27 -16.56 -8.79 7.38
CA TYR A 27 -16.20 -9.02 5.99
C TYR A 27 -17.46 -9.13 5.15
N LEU A 28 -17.43 -8.51 3.97
CA LEU A 28 -18.46 -8.64 2.94
C LEU A 28 -17.94 -9.58 1.86
N ASP A 29 -18.80 -10.45 1.36
CA ASP A 29 -18.43 -11.41 0.32
C ASP A 29 -18.61 -10.78 -1.07
N GLY A 30 -17.82 -11.27 -2.04
CA GLY A 30 -18.00 -10.93 -3.46
C GLY A 30 -19.18 -11.68 -4.08
N ALA A 31 -19.79 -11.11 -5.11
CA ALA A 31 -20.85 -11.75 -5.89
C ALA A 31 -20.30 -12.52 -7.11
N LEU A 32 -19.34 -11.93 -7.83
CA LEU A 32 -18.63 -12.54 -8.97
C LEU A 32 -17.52 -13.48 -8.49
N HIS A 33 -16.86 -13.12 -7.39
CA HIS A 33 -15.80 -13.88 -6.74
C HIS A 33 -16.18 -14.17 -5.27
N PRO A 34 -16.92 -15.25 -4.98
CA PRO A 34 -17.43 -15.58 -3.64
C PRO A 34 -16.36 -15.78 -2.56
N GLN A 35 -15.11 -16.01 -2.96
CA GLN A 35 -13.96 -16.12 -2.06
C GLN A 35 -13.44 -14.78 -1.55
N LEU A 36 -13.88 -13.65 -2.12
CA LEU A 36 -13.48 -12.32 -1.65
C LEU A 36 -14.04 -12.08 -0.26
N ARG A 37 -13.18 -11.55 0.62
CA ARG A 37 -13.56 -11.10 1.97
C ARG A 37 -13.15 -9.65 2.10
N VAL A 38 -14.11 -8.75 1.91
CA VAL A 38 -13.88 -7.31 1.84
C VAL A 38 -14.08 -6.69 3.23
N PRO A 39 -13.03 -6.13 3.85
CA PRO A 39 -13.06 -5.73 5.24
C PRO A 39 -13.81 -4.41 5.42
N MET A 40 -14.63 -4.38 6.46
CA MET A 40 -15.31 -3.22 7.00
C MET A 40 -15.20 -3.26 8.53
N ARG A 41 -15.59 -2.19 9.20
CA ARG A 41 -15.86 -2.22 10.64
C ARG A 41 -17.29 -1.82 10.93
N GLU A 42 -17.89 -2.49 11.90
CA GLU A 42 -19.23 -2.18 12.37
C GLU A 42 -19.16 -1.54 13.75
N VAL A 43 -19.90 -0.45 13.93
CA VAL A 43 -20.06 0.24 15.21
C VAL A 43 -21.48 0.04 15.69
N ARG A 44 -21.64 -0.59 16.86
CA ARG A 44 -22.95 -0.79 17.49
C ARG A 44 -23.35 0.48 18.24
N LEU A 45 -24.51 1.03 17.91
CA LEU A 45 -25.06 2.21 18.55
C LEU A 45 -25.95 1.83 19.75
N SER A 46 -26.15 2.77 20.68
CA SER A 46 -26.98 2.56 21.87
C SER A 46 -28.47 2.39 21.56
N ASN A 47 -28.92 2.81 20.38
CA ASN A 47 -30.29 2.62 19.88
C ASN A 47 -30.50 1.24 19.20
N GLY A 48 -29.47 0.37 19.17
CA GLY A 48 -29.54 -0.96 18.55
C GLY A 48 -29.16 -1.00 17.07
N GLU A 49 -28.94 0.15 16.43
CA GLU A 49 -28.48 0.21 15.04
C GLU A 49 -26.99 -0.14 14.91
N VAL A 50 -26.58 -0.51 13.69
CA VAL A 50 -25.19 -0.85 13.37
C VAL A 50 -24.74 -0.03 12.16
N VAL A 51 -23.66 0.74 12.35
CA VAL A 51 -23.06 1.56 11.30
C VAL A 51 -21.87 0.83 10.71
N SER A 52 -21.89 0.58 9.40
CA SER A 52 -20.74 0.03 8.68
C SER A 52 -19.84 1.15 8.15
N LEU A 53 -18.55 1.09 8.49
CA LEU A 53 -17.53 2.06 8.11
C LEU A 53 -16.42 1.40 7.31
N TYR A 54 -15.83 2.17 6.39
CA TYR A 54 -14.62 1.77 5.68
C TYR A 54 -13.50 1.53 6.69
N ASP A 55 -12.68 0.51 6.44
CA ASP A 55 -11.63 0.10 7.35
C ASP A 55 -10.37 -0.31 6.59
N THR A 56 -9.28 0.40 6.88
CA THR A 56 -7.95 0.25 6.28
C THR A 56 -6.98 -0.49 7.21
N SER A 57 -7.39 -0.79 8.44
CA SER A 57 -6.51 -1.39 9.46
C SER A 57 -6.09 -2.84 9.17
N GLY A 58 -6.65 -3.44 8.13
CA GLY A 58 -6.36 -4.81 7.71
C GLY A 58 -6.59 -5.85 8.82
N PRO A 59 -5.84 -6.96 8.78
CA PRO A 59 -5.95 -8.03 9.77
C PRO A 59 -5.57 -7.63 11.21
N TYR A 60 -4.92 -6.48 11.44
CA TYR A 60 -4.45 -6.07 12.76
C TYR A 60 -5.57 -5.83 13.77
N THR A 61 -6.78 -5.50 13.33
CA THR A 61 -7.95 -5.30 14.19
C THR A 61 -8.94 -6.47 14.13
N ASP A 62 -8.59 -7.55 13.44
CA ASP A 62 -9.35 -8.79 13.46
C ASP A 62 -8.85 -9.67 14.62
N PRO A 63 -9.65 -9.89 15.69
CA PRO A 63 -9.24 -10.73 16.81
C PRO A 63 -9.02 -12.21 16.41
N ALA A 64 -9.52 -12.65 15.26
CA ALA A 64 -9.30 -14.00 14.76
C ALA A 64 -7.97 -14.14 13.98
N ALA A 65 -7.29 -13.03 13.65
CA ALA A 65 -6.07 -13.07 12.85
C ALA A 65 -4.83 -13.38 13.70
N GLY A 66 -4.12 -14.45 13.35
CA GLY A 66 -2.80 -14.77 13.89
C GLY A 66 -1.71 -13.92 13.25
N ILE A 67 -1.37 -12.78 13.86
CA ILE A 67 -0.32 -11.89 13.34
C ILE A 67 1.04 -12.21 13.97
N ASP A 68 2.01 -12.49 13.10
CA ASP A 68 3.43 -12.57 13.40
C ASP A 68 4.19 -11.69 12.40
N VAL A 69 4.64 -10.52 12.85
CA VAL A 69 5.30 -9.52 12.00
C VAL A 69 6.61 -10.00 11.39
N THR A 70 7.23 -11.04 11.97
CA THR A 70 8.46 -11.66 11.45
C THR A 70 8.19 -12.56 10.24
N ARG A 71 6.93 -12.95 10.02
CA ARG A 71 6.48 -13.78 8.88
C ARG A 71 5.66 -12.99 7.86
N GLY A 72 5.12 -11.85 8.28
CA GLY A 72 4.23 -11.01 7.47
C GLY A 72 2.78 -11.48 7.51
N LEU A 73 1.91 -10.70 6.88
CA LEU A 73 0.49 -10.98 6.73
C LEU A 73 0.24 -12.13 5.74
N ALA A 74 -0.97 -12.68 5.81
CA ALA A 74 -1.42 -13.67 4.85
C ALA A 74 -1.55 -13.06 3.45
N GLY A 75 -1.04 -13.76 2.43
CA GLY A 75 -1.11 -13.33 1.03
C GLY A 75 -2.48 -13.54 0.40
N ALA A 76 -3.50 -12.81 0.85
CA ALA A 76 -4.89 -12.95 0.41
C ALA A 76 -5.09 -12.88 -1.12
N ARG A 77 -4.25 -12.10 -1.81
CA ARG A 77 -4.31 -11.91 -3.27
C ARG A 77 -3.49 -12.92 -4.08
N ALA A 78 -2.63 -13.71 -3.45
CA ALA A 78 -1.67 -14.57 -4.16
C ALA A 78 -2.39 -15.44 -5.20
N HIS A 79 -3.41 -16.19 -4.77
CA HIS A 79 -4.21 -17.04 -5.66
C HIS A 79 -4.84 -16.28 -6.84
N TRP A 80 -5.26 -15.02 -6.68
CA TRP A 80 -5.89 -14.25 -7.76
C TRP A 80 -4.91 -13.87 -8.86
N VAL A 81 -3.64 -13.63 -8.48
CA VAL A 81 -2.55 -13.35 -9.42
C VAL A 81 -2.17 -14.64 -10.16
N GLU A 82 -2.13 -15.77 -9.46
CA GLU A 82 -1.80 -17.07 -10.06
C GLU A 82 -2.87 -17.55 -11.03
N ALA A 83 -4.14 -17.44 -10.64
CA ALA A 83 -5.28 -17.95 -11.40
C ALA A 83 -5.45 -17.29 -12.78
N ARG A 84 -4.92 -16.07 -12.99
CA ARG A 84 -4.96 -15.41 -14.32
C ARG A 84 -4.05 -16.06 -15.35
N GLY A 85 -3.03 -16.80 -14.90
CA GLY A 85 -2.13 -17.53 -15.79
C GLY A 85 -1.23 -16.65 -16.66
N ASP A 86 -1.10 -15.36 -16.37
CA ASP A 86 -0.30 -14.37 -17.12
C ASP A 86 1.00 -13.94 -16.41
N THR A 87 1.27 -14.51 -15.24
CA THR A 87 2.53 -14.33 -14.49
C THR A 87 3.31 -15.63 -14.34
N GLU A 88 4.62 -15.51 -14.18
CA GLU A 88 5.55 -16.60 -13.88
C GLU A 88 6.47 -16.21 -12.71
N THR A 89 6.90 -17.19 -11.92
CA THR A 89 7.95 -17.00 -10.91
C THR A 89 9.33 -17.05 -11.57
N TYR A 90 10.29 -16.33 -10.99
CA TYR A 90 11.70 -16.39 -11.41
C TYR A 90 12.61 -16.09 -10.23
N ALA A 91 13.93 -16.23 -10.43
CA ALA A 91 14.91 -16.07 -9.36
C ALA A 91 14.95 -14.66 -8.75
N GLY A 92 14.58 -13.62 -9.52
CA GLY A 92 14.71 -12.23 -9.09
C GLY A 92 16.12 -11.68 -9.14
N ARG A 93 16.24 -10.41 -8.77
CA ARG A 93 17.48 -9.71 -8.48
C ARG A 93 17.99 -10.11 -7.10
N ALA A 94 19.25 -10.55 -7.03
CA ALA A 94 19.88 -10.80 -5.74
C ALA A 94 20.09 -9.48 -4.96
N PRO A 95 19.70 -9.40 -3.67
CA PRO A 95 19.98 -8.25 -2.85
C PRO A 95 21.49 -8.00 -2.69
N GLN A 96 21.89 -6.75 -2.66
CA GLN A 96 23.28 -6.28 -2.56
C GLN A 96 23.46 -5.43 -1.30
N ALA A 97 24.69 -5.37 -0.78
CA ALA A 97 25.02 -4.53 0.39
C ALA A 97 24.63 -3.05 0.19
N ILE A 98 24.78 -2.57 -1.05
CA ILE A 98 24.50 -1.19 -1.43
C ILE A 98 23.01 -0.82 -1.32
N ASP A 99 22.11 -1.80 -1.36
CA ASP A 99 20.66 -1.58 -1.24
C ASP A 99 20.27 -1.12 0.18
N ASP A 100 21.09 -1.47 1.16
CA ASP A 100 20.98 -1.07 2.57
C ASP A 100 21.97 0.04 2.95
N GLY A 101 22.57 0.71 1.95
CA GLY A 101 23.56 1.78 2.19
C GLY A 101 24.85 1.29 2.86
N LEU A 102 25.16 -0.01 2.72
CA LEU A 102 26.39 -0.62 3.23
C LEU A 102 27.44 -0.73 2.11
N ARG A 103 28.71 -0.61 2.49
CA ARG A 103 29.83 -0.92 1.60
C ARG A 103 30.00 -2.44 1.52
N SER A 104 30.56 -2.95 0.43
CA SER A 104 30.90 -4.38 0.33
C SER A 104 32.28 -4.62 0.96
N ASP A 105 32.38 -4.47 2.28
CA ASP A 105 33.64 -4.67 3.03
C ASP A 105 33.46 -5.65 4.20
N PRO A 106 34.53 -6.29 4.70
CA PRO A 106 34.45 -7.26 5.79
C PRO A 106 33.85 -6.68 7.09
N ALA A 107 33.97 -5.38 7.31
CA ALA A 107 33.47 -4.72 8.53
C ALA A 107 31.94 -4.62 8.57
N THR A 108 31.29 -4.64 7.40
CA THR A 108 29.83 -4.53 7.26
C THR A 108 29.14 -5.85 6.90
N GLN A 109 29.90 -6.89 6.50
CA GLN A 109 29.38 -8.23 6.21
C GLN A 109 28.56 -8.84 7.35
N GLY A 110 29.03 -8.74 8.60
CA GLY A 110 28.30 -9.28 9.76
C GLY A 110 26.95 -8.60 9.98
N LYS A 111 26.87 -7.28 9.76
CA LYS A 111 25.63 -6.51 9.86
C LYS A 111 24.66 -6.88 8.74
N LEU A 112 25.15 -7.01 7.50
CA LEU A 112 24.34 -7.45 6.37
C LEU A 112 23.76 -8.84 6.63
N GLN A 113 24.57 -9.79 7.10
CA GLN A 113 24.10 -11.14 7.41
C GLN A 113 22.99 -11.12 8.48
N GLN A 114 23.14 -10.30 9.52
CA GLN A 114 22.12 -10.13 10.56
C GLN A 114 20.80 -9.60 9.98
N LEU A 115 20.83 -8.56 9.14
CA LEU A 115 19.65 -8.01 8.47
C LEU A 115 18.95 -9.06 7.61
N ARG A 116 19.73 -9.86 6.86
CA ARG A 116 19.20 -10.93 6.00
C ARG A 116 18.60 -12.08 6.79
N GLU A 117 19.18 -12.46 7.92
CA GLU A 117 18.58 -13.47 8.79
C GLU A 117 17.27 -12.95 9.41
N GLN A 118 17.22 -11.69 9.84
CA GLN A 118 16.02 -11.06 10.37
C GLN A 118 14.87 -11.02 9.36
N ALA A 119 15.16 -10.72 8.09
CA ALA A 119 14.16 -10.65 7.02
C ALA A 119 13.93 -11.98 6.28
N ARG A 120 14.53 -13.09 6.74
CA ARG A 120 14.54 -14.37 6.00
C ARG A 120 13.13 -14.92 5.75
N ALA A 121 12.26 -14.88 6.76
CA ALA A 121 10.88 -15.35 6.65
C ALA A 121 9.95 -14.38 5.88
N LEU A 122 10.45 -13.18 5.56
CA LEU A 122 9.75 -12.13 4.81
C LEU A 122 10.05 -12.20 3.30
N GLN A 123 11.07 -12.96 2.89
CA GLN A 123 11.39 -13.11 1.47
C GLN A 123 10.27 -13.85 0.74
N ARG A 124 9.97 -13.40 -0.48
CA ARG A 124 8.99 -14.00 -1.39
C ARG A 124 9.67 -14.27 -2.72
N THR A 125 9.31 -15.36 -3.39
CA THR A 125 9.76 -15.60 -4.77
C THR A 125 9.06 -14.60 -5.70
N PRO A 126 9.80 -13.73 -6.40
CA PRO A 126 9.17 -12.70 -7.20
C PRO A 126 8.50 -13.32 -8.43
N ARG A 127 7.41 -12.66 -8.83
CA ARG A 127 6.68 -12.90 -10.06
C ARG A 127 6.91 -11.77 -11.04
N ARG A 128 6.83 -12.10 -12.33
CA ARG A 128 6.79 -11.14 -13.45
C ARG A 128 5.72 -11.55 -14.45
N ALA A 129 5.32 -10.61 -15.31
CA ALA A 129 4.47 -10.94 -16.45
C ALA A 129 5.18 -11.93 -17.38
N LYS A 130 4.44 -12.91 -17.92
CA LYS A 130 4.93 -13.77 -19.00
C LYS A 130 5.26 -12.94 -20.24
N ALA A 131 6.16 -13.43 -21.07
CA ALA A 131 6.49 -12.76 -22.34
C ALA A 131 5.21 -12.49 -23.17
N GLY A 132 5.03 -11.24 -23.59
CA GLY A 132 3.85 -10.80 -24.35
C GLY A 132 2.59 -10.53 -23.52
N ALA A 133 2.60 -10.79 -22.20
CA ALA A 133 1.50 -10.47 -21.31
C ALA A 133 1.64 -9.07 -20.67
N ASN A 134 0.53 -8.53 -20.17
CA ASN A 134 0.50 -7.32 -19.36
C ASN A 134 -0.44 -7.54 -18.18
N VAL A 135 0.06 -7.28 -16.98
CA VAL A 135 -0.58 -7.65 -15.71
C VAL A 135 -1.29 -6.48 -15.03
N THR A 136 -1.33 -5.31 -15.67
CA THR A 136 -1.88 -4.10 -15.06
C THR A 136 -3.40 -4.10 -15.06
N GLN A 137 -4.00 -3.50 -14.03
CA GLN A 137 -5.46 -3.33 -13.93
C GLN A 137 -6.02 -2.54 -15.13
N MET A 138 -5.27 -1.55 -15.64
CA MET A 138 -5.65 -0.81 -16.85
C MET A 138 -5.67 -1.71 -18.11
N HIS A 139 -4.76 -2.67 -18.23
CA HIS A 139 -4.76 -3.63 -19.33
C HIS A 139 -6.03 -4.50 -19.32
N TYR A 140 -6.35 -5.11 -18.17
CA TYR A 140 -7.57 -5.91 -18.04
C TYR A 140 -8.83 -5.08 -18.31
N ALA A 141 -8.89 -3.87 -17.74
CA ALA A 141 -10.04 -2.98 -17.87
C ALA A 141 -10.36 -2.64 -19.33
N ARG A 142 -9.33 -2.29 -20.12
CA ARG A 142 -9.46 -1.98 -21.55
C ARG A 142 -9.84 -3.18 -22.41
N ARG A 143 -9.64 -4.40 -21.91
CA ARG A 143 -10.09 -5.64 -22.54
C ARG A 143 -11.50 -6.07 -22.12
N GLY A 144 -12.19 -5.27 -21.31
CA GLY A 144 -13.52 -5.62 -20.82
C GLY A 144 -13.51 -6.60 -19.65
N ILE A 145 -12.35 -6.88 -19.04
CA ILE A 145 -12.22 -7.86 -17.96
C ILE A 145 -12.42 -7.15 -16.62
N VAL A 146 -13.37 -7.64 -15.83
CA VAL A 146 -13.51 -7.32 -14.40
C VAL A 146 -12.63 -8.29 -13.61
N THR A 147 -11.68 -7.77 -12.85
CA THR A 147 -10.78 -8.57 -12.01
C THR A 147 -11.32 -8.70 -10.58
N PRO A 148 -10.81 -9.67 -9.79
CA PRO A 148 -11.09 -9.74 -8.36
C PRO A 148 -10.82 -8.43 -7.61
N GLU A 149 -9.78 -7.66 -7.97
CA GLU A 149 -9.56 -6.36 -7.34
C GLU A 149 -10.61 -5.31 -7.71
N MET A 150 -11.13 -5.32 -8.93
CA MET A 150 -12.20 -4.40 -9.34
C MET A 150 -13.50 -4.68 -8.58
N GLU A 151 -13.84 -5.95 -8.38
CA GLU A 151 -14.98 -6.30 -7.53
C GLU A 151 -14.72 -5.96 -6.06
N PHE A 152 -13.54 -6.30 -5.53
CA PHE A 152 -13.18 -6.01 -4.14
C PHE A 152 -13.37 -4.51 -3.84
N VAL A 153 -12.87 -3.64 -4.72
CA VAL A 153 -13.05 -2.19 -4.62
C VAL A 153 -14.53 -1.81 -4.68
N ALA A 154 -15.30 -2.37 -5.61
CA ALA A 154 -16.71 -2.03 -5.76
C ALA A 154 -17.50 -2.32 -4.47
N VAL A 155 -17.28 -3.50 -3.88
CA VAL A 155 -17.87 -3.88 -2.59
C VAL A 155 -17.39 -2.95 -1.48
N ARG A 156 -16.09 -2.63 -1.41
CA ARG A 156 -15.50 -1.78 -0.35
C ARG A 156 -16.01 -0.34 -0.39
N GLU A 157 -16.21 0.22 -1.58
CA GLU A 157 -16.70 1.59 -1.76
C GLU A 157 -18.18 1.74 -1.36
N ASN A 158 -18.98 0.69 -1.60
CA ASN A 158 -20.37 0.63 -1.19
C ASN A 158 -20.52 0.37 0.32
N GLY A 159 -19.73 -0.55 0.88
CA GLY A 159 -19.95 -1.09 2.21
C GLY A 159 -21.30 -1.81 2.34
N LYS A 160 -21.79 -2.01 3.58
CA LYS A 160 -23.17 -2.46 3.79
C LYS A 160 -24.12 -1.31 3.52
N ARG A 161 -24.88 -1.37 2.43
CA ARG A 161 -25.86 -0.32 2.07
C ARG A 161 -27.23 -0.52 2.72
N GLU A 162 -27.56 -1.75 3.09
CA GLU A 162 -28.89 -2.14 3.60
C GLU A 162 -29.27 -1.38 4.86
N TRP A 163 -28.35 -1.21 5.82
CA TRP A 163 -28.62 -0.42 7.03
C TRP A 163 -28.84 1.08 6.73
N MET A 164 -28.33 1.57 5.59
CA MET A 164 -28.54 2.94 5.15
C MET A 164 -29.80 3.11 4.32
N ALA A 165 -30.55 2.05 3.98
CA ALA A 165 -31.65 2.13 3.02
C ALA A 165 -32.70 3.16 3.46
N ASP A 166 -33.20 3.05 4.70
CA ASP A 166 -34.18 3.98 5.25
C ASP A 166 -33.61 5.40 5.41
N TYR A 167 -32.32 5.49 5.80
CA TYR A 167 -31.60 6.75 5.98
C TYR A 167 -31.29 7.49 4.66
N LEU A 168 -31.16 6.76 3.56
CA LEU A 168 -30.94 7.27 2.21
C LEU A 168 -32.25 7.52 1.47
N ALA A 169 -33.34 6.85 1.85
CA ALA A 169 -34.67 7.04 1.28
C ALA A 169 -35.35 8.37 1.71
N ASP A 170 -34.85 9.01 2.77
CA ASP A 170 -35.30 10.34 3.19
C ASP A 170 -34.91 11.42 2.17
N ALA A 171 -35.88 11.82 1.36
CA ALA A 171 -35.72 12.82 0.29
C ALA A 171 -35.40 14.22 0.82
N GLU A 172 -35.93 14.62 1.98
CA GLU A 172 -35.66 15.93 2.57
C GLU A 172 -34.19 16.01 2.99
N ARG A 173 -33.73 15.00 3.73
CA ARG A 173 -32.33 14.87 4.13
C ARG A 173 -31.41 14.79 2.92
N ALA A 174 -31.73 13.95 1.93
CA ALA A 174 -30.95 13.81 0.71
C ALA A 174 -30.81 15.16 -0.03
N GLY A 175 -31.88 15.95 -0.07
CA GLY A 175 -31.87 17.32 -0.59
C GLY A 175 -30.93 18.24 0.18
N ARG A 176 -30.99 18.23 1.52
CA ARG A 176 -30.13 19.06 2.38
C ARG A 176 -28.65 18.70 2.29
N LEU A 177 -28.32 17.42 2.12
CA LEU A 177 -26.94 16.93 2.08
C LEU A 177 -26.37 16.83 0.66
N LYS A 178 -27.15 17.20 -0.36
CA LYS A 178 -26.72 17.17 -1.75
C LYS A 178 -25.57 18.15 -1.96
N GLY A 179 -24.35 17.62 -2.00
CA GLY A 179 -23.16 18.38 -2.33
C GLY A 179 -23.08 18.76 -3.82
N GLN A 180 -22.11 19.62 -4.16
CA GLN A 180 -21.81 20.00 -5.55
C GLN A 180 -20.62 19.18 -6.07
N PRO A 181 -20.82 18.20 -6.98
CA PRO A 181 -19.75 17.32 -7.45
C PRO A 181 -18.78 17.99 -8.46
N LEU A 182 -19.04 19.24 -8.87
CA LEU A 182 -18.26 20.00 -9.85
C LEU A 182 -18.02 19.22 -11.16
N GLY A 183 -19.01 18.44 -11.61
CA GLY A 183 -18.93 17.61 -12.82
C GLY A 183 -18.39 16.20 -12.62
N ALA A 184 -18.11 15.77 -11.37
CA ALA A 184 -17.89 14.36 -11.07
C ALA A 184 -19.16 13.53 -11.36
N ARG A 185 -18.97 12.27 -11.75
CA ARG A 185 -20.06 11.32 -12.04
C ARG A 185 -19.98 10.20 -11.01
N ILE A 186 -20.42 10.49 -9.80
CA ILE A 186 -20.44 9.55 -8.69
C ILE A 186 -21.78 8.80 -8.79
N PRO A 187 -21.79 7.50 -9.11
CA PRO A 187 -23.03 6.74 -9.18
C PRO A 187 -23.59 6.54 -7.77
N GLU A 188 -24.88 6.25 -7.68
CA GLU A 188 -25.46 5.86 -6.40
C GLU A 188 -24.81 4.58 -5.88
N THR A 189 -24.60 3.59 -6.75
CA THR A 189 -23.96 2.30 -6.45
C THR A 189 -22.74 2.08 -7.33
N ILE A 190 -21.63 1.70 -6.70
CA ILE A 190 -20.38 1.39 -7.39
C ILE A 190 -20.42 -0.08 -7.82
N THR A 191 -20.52 -0.37 -9.12
CA THR A 191 -20.47 -1.75 -9.63
C THR A 191 -19.05 -2.14 -10.06
N PRO A 192 -18.71 -3.44 -10.13
CA PRO A 192 -17.43 -3.87 -10.69
C PRO A 192 -17.19 -3.36 -12.12
N GLU A 193 -18.24 -3.29 -12.93
CA GLU A 193 -18.19 -2.73 -14.29
C GLU A 193 -17.89 -1.23 -14.29
N PHE A 194 -18.46 -0.47 -13.35
CA PHE A 194 -18.14 0.96 -13.20
C PHE A 194 -16.67 1.16 -12.81
N VAL A 195 -16.15 0.36 -11.88
CA VAL A 195 -14.72 0.40 -11.51
C VAL A 195 -13.85 0.12 -12.72
N ARG A 196 -14.16 -0.93 -13.48
CA ARG A 196 -13.49 -1.27 -14.75
C ARG A 196 -13.52 -0.09 -15.73
N ASP A 197 -14.66 0.56 -15.93
CA ASP A 197 -14.77 1.70 -16.86
C ASP A 197 -13.95 2.91 -16.42
N GLU A 198 -13.93 3.25 -15.13
CA GLU A 198 -13.08 4.32 -14.60
C GLU A 198 -11.59 4.03 -14.79
N VAL A 199 -11.19 2.77 -14.60
CA VAL A 199 -9.81 2.32 -14.77
C VAL A 199 -9.42 2.30 -16.26
N ALA A 200 -10.29 1.80 -17.14
CA ALA A 200 -10.03 1.72 -18.58
C ALA A 200 -9.74 3.09 -19.21
N ARG A 201 -10.50 4.11 -18.78
CA ARG A 201 -10.36 5.51 -19.24
C ARG A 201 -9.32 6.32 -18.47
N GLY A 202 -8.59 5.70 -17.54
CA GLY A 202 -7.51 6.35 -16.78
C GLY A 202 -7.97 7.42 -15.78
N ARG A 203 -9.21 7.36 -15.31
CA ARG A 203 -9.76 8.28 -14.29
C ARG A 203 -9.73 7.72 -12.87
N ALA A 204 -9.44 6.43 -12.74
CA ALA A 204 -9.12 5.77 -11.49
C ALA A 204 -8.01 4.75 -11.68
N ILE A 205 -7.35 4.41 -10.58
CA ILE A 205 -6.32 3.38 -10.51
C ILE A 205 -6.58 2.45 -9.32
N ILE A 206 -6.05 1.23 -9.43
CA ILE A 206 -5.95 0.26 -8.33
C ILE A 206 -4.45 -0.09 -8.21
N PRO A 207 -3.71 0.55 -7.29
CA PRO A 207 -2.28 0.30 -7.09
C PRO A 207 -2.12 -1.08 -6.42
N ALA A 208 -1.75 -2.08 -7.21
CA ALA A 208 -1.80 -3.48 -6.80
C ALA A 208 -0.73 -4.31 -7.50
N ASN A 209 0.52 -4.16 -7.08
CA ASN A 209 1.64 -4.93 -7.61
C ASN A 209 1.36 -6.44 -7.44
N ILE A 210 1.75 -7.23 -8.42
CA ILE A 210 1.62 -8.70 -8.41
C ILE A 210 2.47 -9.35 -7.31
N ASN A 211 3.52 -8.66 -6.84
CA ASN A 211 4.40 -9.09 -5.75
C ASN A 211 3.98 -8.57 -4.36
N HIS A 212 2.80 -7.95 -4.26
CA HIS A 212 2.20 -7.54 -2.97
C HIS A 212 0.95 -8.37 -2.67
N PRO A 213 1.11 -9.68 -2.34
CA PRO A 213 -0.02 -10.56 -2.11
C PRO A 213 -0.81 -10.24 -0.82
N GLU A 214 -0.20 -9.52 0.13
CA GLU A 214 -0.81 -9.13 1.41
C GLU A 214 -1.84 -7.99 1.30
N LEU A 215 -1.84 -7.27 0.18
CA LEU A 215 -2.70 -6.10 -0.08
C LEU A 215 -4.20 -6.44 -0.04
N GLU A 216 -4.97 -5.59 0.63
CA GLU A 216 -6.43 -5.47 0.48
C GLU A 216 -6.74 -4.35 -0.53
N PRO A 217 -7.23 -4.66 -1.75
CA PRO A 217 -7.35 -3.66 -2.81
C PRO A 217 -8.19 -2.43 -2.45
N MET A 218 -7.82 -1.30 -3.05
CA MET A 218 -8.52 -0.03 -2.94
C MET A 218 -8.42 0.73 -4.27
N ALA A 219 -9.32 1.68 -4.51
CA ALA A 219 -9.25 2.55 -5.69
C ALA A 219 -9.03 4.01 -5.33
N ILE A 220 -8.28 4.68 -6.21
CA ILE A 220 -8.03 6.11 -6.18
C ILE A 220 -8.62 6.71 -7.45
N GLY A 221 -9.61 7.59 -7.30
CA GLY A 221 -10.22 8.29 -8.42
C GLY A 221 -11.29 9.26 -7.96
N ARG A 222 -11.59 10.26 -8.80
CA ARG A 222 -12.50 11.37 -8.48
C ARG A 222 -13.93 10.94 -8.12
N ASN A 223 -14.36 9.79 -8.65
CA ASN A 223 -15.73 9.29 -8.48
C ASN A 223 -15.88 8.28 -7.32
N PHE A 224 -14.84 8.14 -6.49
CA PHE A 224 -14.79 7.24 -5.34
C PHE A 224 -14.64 8.04 -4.05
N ARG A 225 -14.66 7.38 -2.89
CA ARG A 225 -14.29 8.03 -1.62
C ARG A 225 -12.91 8.67 -1.75
N VAL A 226 -12.74 9.87 -1.17
CA VAL A 226 -11.42 10.50 -1.06
C VAL A 226 -10.52 9.61 -0.21
N LYS A 227 -9.27 9.43 -0.64
CA LYS A 227 -8.27 8.57 0.00
C LYS A 227 -7.15 9.40 0.60
N VAL A 228 -6.58 8.95 1.71
CA VAL A 228 -5.52 9.64 2.46
C VAL A 228 -4.27 8.77 2.53
N ASN A 229 -3.11 9.40 2.33
CA ASN A 229 -1.80 8.75 2.45
C ASN A 229 -1.10 9.17 3.74
N ALA A 230 -0.44 8.23 4.43
CA ALA A 230 0.50 8.54 5.50
C ALA A 230 1.95 8.31 5.04
N ASN A 231 2.86 9.20 5.42
CA ASN A 231 4.29 9.03 5.14
C ASN A 231 4.97 8.46 6.39
N ILE A 232 5.73 7.39 6.21
CA ILE A 232 6.64 6.81 7.21
C ILE A 232 8.05 6.76 6.61
N GLY A 233 8.99 6.17 7.34
CA GLY A 233 10.35 5.98 6.85
C GLY A 233 11.38 6.33 7.91
N ASN A 234 12.49 5.59 7.88
CA ASN A 234 13.62 5.87 8.74
C ASN A 234 14.38 7.11 8.28
N SER A 235 15.10 7.74 9.21
CA SER A 235 16.03 8.82 8.89
C SER A 235 17.44 8.42 9.30
N ALA A 236 18.44 9.11 8.76
CA ALA A 236 19.85 8.90 9.15
C ALA A 236 20.12 9.11 10.67
N VAL A 237 19.18 9.73 11.40
CA VAL A 237 19.35 10.17 12.79
C VAL A 237 18.61 9.26 13.78
N THR A 238 17.47 8.67 13.40
CA THR A 238 16.63 7.85 14.29
C THR A 238 15.80 6.81 13.53
N SER A 239 15.40 5.76 14.27
CA SER A 239 14.41 4.72 13.96
C SER A 239 14.95 3.31 13.62
N SER A 240 14.27 2.29 14.15
CA SER A 240 14.52 0.86 13.91
C SER A 240 13.50 0.27 12.93
N ILE A 241 13.77 -0.94 12.42
CA ILE A 241 12.84 -1.65 11.53
C ILE A 241 11.49 -1.87 12.22
N GLU A 242 11.55 -2.23 13.50
CA GLU A 242 10.41 -2.48 14.36
C GLU A 242 9.50 -1.25 14.49
N GLU A 243 10.10 -0.07 14.71
CA GLU A 243 9.35 1.19 14.80
C GLU A 243 8.66 1.56 13.48
N GLU A 244 9.27 1.27 12.33
CA GLU A 244 8.64 1.53 11.03
C GLU A 244 7.41 0.65 10.79
N VAL A 245 7.43 -0.60 11.24
CA VAL A 245 6.26 -1.48 11.21
C VAL A 245 5.17 -0.95 12.15
N ASP A 246 5.52 -0.49 13.35
CA ASP A 246 4.53 0.09 14.27
C ASP A 246 3.89 1.36 13.69
N LYS A 247 4.67 2.25 13.04
CA LYS A 247 4.13 3.43 12.35
C LYS A 247 3.16 3.05 11.22
N LEU A 248 3.46 1.99 10.46
CA LEU A 248 2.56 1.45 9.42
C LEU A 248 1.24 0.99 10.04
N VAL A 249 1.30 0.15 11.08
CA VAL A 249 0.10 -0.38 11.77
C VAL A 249 -0.71 0.76 12.37
N TRP A 250 -0.04 1.73 13.02
CA TRP A 250 -0.69 2.89 13.60
C TRP A 250 -1.39 3.76 12.55
N ALA A 251 -0.72 4.06 11.44
CA ALA A 251 -1.29 4.89 10.38
C ALA A 251 -2.54 4.24 9.75
N THR A 252 -2.43 2.96 9.40
CA THR A 252 -3.53 2.20 8.78
C THR A 252 -4.70 1.99 9.75
N ARG A 253 -4.43 1.80 11.05
CA ARG A 253 -5.45 1.76 12.11
C ARG A 253 -6.32 3.02 12.14
N TRP A 254 -5.72 4.18 11.90
CA TRP A 254 -6.41 5.48 11.96
C TRP A 254 -6.94 5.98 10.61
N GLY A 255 -6.93 5.15 9.57
CA GLY A 255 -7.59 5.47 8.30
C GLY A 255 -6.65 5.87 7.16
N ALA A 256 -5.33 5.62 7.27
CA ALA A 256 -4.46 5.77 6.11
C ALA A 256 -4.79 4.69 5.06
N ASP A 257 -5.22 5.13 3.88
CA ASP A 257 -5.61 4.27 2.76
C ASP A 257 -4.41 3.76 1.96
N THR A 258 -3.31 4.52 1.98
CA THR A 258 -2.00 4.14 1.43
C THR A 258 -0.92 4.62 2.38
N VAL A 259 0.26 4.01 2.29
CA VAL A 259 1.43 4.45 3.04
C VAL A 259 2.63 4.59 2.10
N MET A 260 3.41 5.66 2.26
CA MET A 260 4.68 5.79 1.56
C MET A 260 5.85 5.56 2.50
N ASP A 261 6.75 4.66 2.09
CA ASP A 261 8.07 4.53 2.70
C ASP A 261 9.02 5.57 2.09
N LEU A 262 9.33 6.59 2.89
CA LEU A 262 10.26 7.67 2.54
C LEU A 262 11.60 7.50 3.27
N SER A 263 11.96 6.27 3.64
CA SER A 263 13.22 5.93 4.28
C SER A 263 14.44 6.48 3.50
N THR A 264 15.39 7.05 4.25
CA THR A 264 16.65 7.58 3.73
C THR A 264 17.83 7.07 4.56
N GLY A 265 19.03 7.04 3.99
CA GLY A 265 20.20 6.49 4.68
C GLY A 265 20.30 4.96 4.59
N ARG A 266 20.51 4.30 5.73
CA ARG A 266 20.88 2.86 5.80
C ARG A 266 19.67 1.95 5.96
N ASN A 267 19.87 0.68 5.61
CA ASN A 267 18.91 -0.42 5.77
C ASN A 267 17.58 -0.25 5.00
N ILE A 268 17.52 0.65 4.00
CA ILE A 268 16.29 0.99 3.28
C ILE A 268 15.60 -0.26 2.72
N HIS A 269 16.35 -1.12 2.04
CA HIS A 269 15.82 -2.34 1.44
C HIS A 269 15.21 -3.27 2.49
N THR A 270 15.96 -3.56 3.56
CA THR A 270 15.50 -4.47 4.61
C THR A 270 14.31 -3.91 5.36
N THR A 271 14.32 -2.63 5.74
CA THR A 271 13.16 -1.96 6.36
C THR A 271 11.92 -2.09 5.49
N ARG A 272 12.06 -1.88 4.17
CA ARG A 272 10.95 -1.98 3.23
C ARG A 272 10.39 -3.40 3.07
N ASP A 273 11.23 -4.45 3.19
CA ASP A 273 10.73 -5.84 3.24
C ASP A 273 9.76 -6.04 4.41
N TRP A 274 10.11 -5.53 5.58
CA TRP A 274 9.25 -5.58 6.77
C TRP A 274 7.96 -4.80 6.58
N ILE A 275 8.03 -3.58 6.04
CA ILE A 275 6.85 -2.75 5.75
C ILE A 275 5.91 -3.47 4.77
N LEU A 276 6.41 -3.91 3.61
CA LEU A 276 5.59 -4.51 2.54
C LEU A 276 4.90 -5.79 3.00
N ARG A 277 5.65 -6.70 3.64
CA ARG A 277 5.07 -7.96 4.12
C ARG A 277 4.08 -7.78 5.26
N ASN A 278 4.08 -6.63 5.91
CA ASN A 278 3.16 -6.28 6.99
C ASN A 278 2.12 -5.21 6.56
N SER A 279 2.02 -4.90 5.27
CA SER A 279 1.08 -3.89 4.80
C SER A 279 -0.18 -4.52 4.20
N PRO A 280 -1.38 -4.22 4.73
CA PRO A 280 -2.63 -4.54 4.05
C PRO A 280 -3.01 -3.44 3.05
N VAL A 281 -2.29 -2.31 3.01
CA VAL A 281 -2.58 -1.17 2.14
C VAL A 281 -1.49 -0.99 1.08
N PRO A 282 -1.77 -0.28 -0.04
CA PRO A 282 -0.75 -0.01 -1.03
C PRO A 282 0.45 0.74 -0.45
N ILE A 283 1.64 0.31 -0.82
CA ILE A 283 2.90 0.95 -0.45
C ILE A 283 3.47 1.72 -1.64
N GLY A 284 3.76 3.00 -1.42
CA GLY A 284 4.46 3.85 -2.36
C GLY A 284 5.90 4.14 -1.94
N THR A 285 6.74 4.50 -2.90
CA THR A 285 8.09 4.98 -2.64
C THR A 285 8.47 6.13 -3.57
N VAL A 286 9.60 6.77 -3.28
CA VAL A 286 10.29 7.66 -4.20
C VAL A 286 11.62 6.98 -4.58
N PRO A 287 11.70 6.22 -5.70
CA PRO A 287 12.87 5.39 -6.00
C PRO A 287 14.20 6.15 -6.10
N ILE A 288 14.14 7.47 -6.35
CA ILE A 288 15.34 8.32 -6.42
C ILE A 288 16.06 8.41 -5.07
N TYR A 289 15.37 8.26 -3.93
CA TYR A 289 15.99 8.35 -2.61
C TYR A 289 16.98 7.20 -2.39
N GLN A 290 16.54 5.97 -2.63
CA GLN A 290 17.44 4.82 -2.55
C GLN A 290 18.52 4.85 -3.65
N ALA A 291 18.19 5.30 -4.86
CA ALA A 291 19.19 5.46 -5.92
C ALA A 291 20.29 6.46 -5.54
N LEU A 292 19.95 7.54 -4.83
CA LEU A 292 20.89 8.53 -4.32
C LEU A 292 21.80 7.96 -3.23
N GLU A 293 21.25 7.14 -2.33
CA GLU A 293 22.06 6.42 -1.32
C GLU A 293 23.05 5.43 -1.97
N LYS A 294 22.64 4.75 -3.06
CA LYS A 294 23.53 3.86 -3.82
C LYS A 294 24.74 4.57 -4.42
N VAL A 295 24.67 5.89 -4.63
CA VAL A 295 25.79 6.72 -5.11
C VAL A 295 26.41 7.57 -4.00
N GLY A 296 26.17 7.22 -2.73
CA GLY A 296 26.78 7.90 -1.59
C GLY A 296 26.32 9.35 -1.41
N GLY A 297 25.12 9.69 -1.89
CA GLY A 297 24.56 11.04 -1.75
C GLY A 297 24.96 12.03 -2.85
N VAL A 298 25.76 11.62 -3.84
CA VAL A 298 26.22 12.48 -4.93
C VAL A 298 25.21 12.47 -6.08
N ALA A 299 24.44 13.55 -6.25
CA ALA A 299 23.36 13.59 -7.23
C ALA A 299 23.85 13.49 -8.68
N GLU A 300 25.05 13.98 -8.96
CA GLU A 300 25.70 13.95 -10.27
C GLU A 300 26.10 12.53 -10.72
N ASP A 301 26.27 11.62 -9.76
CA ASP A 301 26.62 10.22 -10.01
C ASP A 301 25.39 9.35 -10.32
N LEU A 302 24.18 9.92 -10.23
CA LEU A 302 22.95 9.23 -10.61
C LEU A 302 22.94 8.94 -12.11
N THR A 303 22.73 7.67 -12.45
CA THR A 303 22.59 7.21 -13.84
C THR A 303 21.32 6.42 -14.02
N TRP A 304 20.86 6.29 -15.28
CA TRP A 304 19.75 5.41 -15.63
C TRP A 304 19.99 3.97 -15.17
N ALA A 305 21.22 3.46 -15.24
CA ALA A 305 21.52 2.09 -14.84
C ALA A 305 21.21 1.84 -13.36
N ILE A 306 21.59 2.78 -12.48
CA ILE A 306 21.31 2.73 -11.04
C ILE A 306 19.82 2.89 -10.77
N PHE A 307 19.17 3.86 -11.42
CA PHE A 307 17.73 4.08 -11.25
C PHE A 307 16.90 2.88 -11.71
N ARG A 308 17.23 2.28 -12.86
CA ARG A 308 16.60 1.06 -13.38
C ARG A 308 16.76 -0.12 -12.41
N ASP A 309 17.97 -0.32 -11.88
CA ASP A 309 18.23 -1.36 -10.88
C ASP A 309 17.33 -1.20 -9.64
N THR A 310 17.24 0.02 -9.12
CA THR A 310 16.36 0.36 -7.99
C THR A 310 14.88 0.16 -8.31
N LEU A 311 14.43 0.48 -9.53
CA LEU A 311 13.04 0.22 -9.94
C LEU A 311 12.73 -1.29 -9.96
N VAL A 312 13.62 -2.10 -10.52
CA VAL A 312 13.44 -3.57 -10.57
C VAL A 312 13.41 -4.15 -9.16
N GLU A 313 14.37 -3.75 -8.32
CA GLU A 313 14.43 -4.16 -6.91
C GLU A 313 13.10 -3.90 -6.19
N GLN A 314 12.60 -2.67 -6.25
CA GLN A 314 11.37 -2.29 -5.55
C GLN A 314 10.11 -2.94 -6.15
N ALA A 315 10.08 -3.13 -7.46
CA ALA A 315 8.98 -3.82 -8.14
C ALA A 315 8.91 -5.31 -7.77
N GLU A 316 10.06 -5.97 -7.59
CA GLU A 316 10.16 -7.35 -7.10
C GLU A 316 9.75 -7.47 -5.62
N GLN A 317 10.10 -6.47 -4.78
CA GLN A 317 9.66 -6.46 -3.37
C GLN A 317 8.14 -6.33 -3.23
N GLY A 318 7.48 -5.62 -4.15
CA GLY A 318 6.03 -5.43 -4.16
C GLY A 318 5.56 -3.98 -4.01
N VAL A 319 6.41 -2.98 -4.20
CA VAL A 319 5.96 -1.57 -4.18
C VAL A 319 4.86 -1.34 -5.23
N ASP A 320 3.75 -0.73 -4.84
CA ASP A 320 2.55 -0.61 -5.66
C ASP A 320 2.55 0.61 -6.58
N TYR A 321 3.24 1.68 -6.17
CA TYR A 321 3.39 2.88 -6.98
C TYR A 321 4.70 3.63 -6.70
N PHE A 322 5.18 4.30 -7.75
CA PHE A 322 6.40 5.09 -7.70
C PHE A 322 6.10 6.57 -7.94
N THR A 323 6.56 7.41 -7.03
CA THR A 323 6.66 8.85 -7.28
C THR A 323 7.94 9.10 -8.07
N ILE A 324 7.79 9.49 -9.35
CA ILE A 324 8.91 9.77 -10.26
C ILE A 324 8.81 11.21 -10.75
N HIS A 325 9.84 12.01 -10.44
CA HIS A 325 9.92 13.43 -10.78
C HIS A 325 10.30 13.70 -12.25
N ALA A 326 9.74 12.96 -13.19
CA ALA A 326 10.04 13.10 -14.63
C ALA A 326 9.58 14.44 -15.24
N GLY A 327 8.78 15.22 -14.50
CA GLY A 327 8.36 16.57 -14.88
C GLY A 327 9.41 17.67 -14.67
N VAL A 328 10.49 17.40 -13.92
CA VAL A 328 11.56 18.36 -13.65
C VAL A 328 12.53 18.41 -14.84
N ARG A 329 12.17 19.18 -15.86
CA ARG A 329 12.97 19.33 -17.08
C ARG A 329 13.98 20.46 -16.93
N LEU A 330 15.16 20.30 -17.53
CA LEU A 330 16.22 21.32 -17.55
C LEU A 330 15.74 22.76 -17.86
N PRO A 331 14.94 23.02 -18.92
CA PRO A 331 14.48 24.39 -19.22
C PRO A 331 13.50 24.96 -18.17
N PHE A 332 13.00 24.15 -17.24
CA PHE A 332 12.09 24.62 -16.19
C PHE A 332 12.82 25.10 -14.94
N ILE A 333 14.10 24.72 -14.75
CA ILE A 333 14.89 25.12 -13.58
C ILE A 333 15.03 26.65 -13.47
N PRO A 334 15.35 27.41 -14.53
CA PRO A 334 15.44 28.88 -14.43
C PRO A 334 14.13 29.56 -14.01
N LEU A 335 12.96 28.94 -14.27
CA LEU A 335 11.66 29.48 -13.88
C LEU A 335 11.48 29.54 -12.36
N THR A 336 12.28 28.80 -11.59
CA THR A 336 12.21 28.77 -10.12
C THR A 336 13.07 29.84 -9.45
N ALA A 337 13.94 30.54 -10.19
CA ALA A 337 14.93 31.48 -9.64
C ALA A 337 14.31 32.66 -8.87
N ARG A 338 13.06 33.05 -9.19
CA ARG A 338 12.34 34.16 -8.53
C ARG A 338 11.33 33.69 -7.48
N ARG A 339 11.29 32.39 -7.16
CA ARG A 339 10.44 31.89 -6.07
C ARG A 339 11.01 32.29 -4.72
N ARG A 340 10.15 32.70 -3.79
CA ARG A 340 10.55 33.02 -2.41
C ARG A 340 11.22 31.85 -1.69
N THR A 341 10.80 30.63 -1.99
CA THR A 341 11.25 29.40 -1.30
C THR A 341 11.91 28.37 -2.24
N GLY A 342 12.21 28.74 -3.49
CA GLY A 342 12.91 27.86 -4.44
C GLY A 342 12.17 26.55 -4.80
N ILE A 343 12.91 25.45 -4.80
CA ILE A 343 12.45 24.08 -5.01
C ILE A 343 12.41 23.39 -3.64
N VAL A 344 11.23 23.00 -3.19
CA VAL A 344 10.98 22.42 -1.85
C VAL A 344 10.64 20.94 -1.88
N SER A 345 10.66 20.34 -3.08
CA SER A 345 10.46 18.92 -3.32
C SER A 345 11.78 18.19 -3.42
#